data_AF-A0A3M1ZIH6-F1
#
_entry.id   AF-A0A3M1ZIH6-F1
#
_cell.length_a   1.000
_cell.length_b   1.000
_cell.length_c   1.000
_cell.angle_alpha   90.00
_cell.angle_beta   90.00
_cell.angle_gamma   90.00
#
_symmetry.space_group_name_H-M   'P 1'
#
loop_
_entity.id
_entity.type
_entity.pdbx_description
1 polymer ?
#
loop_
_entity_poly.entity_id
_entity_poly.type
_entity_poly.pdbx_seq_one_letter_code
_entity_poly.pdbx_strand_id
1 'polypeptide(L)'
;LWALVGALSTFCGLLWGGISDRIGRARATALAYTVLAFAYGVYALSSGRSGLYLSAVVFGVTAWSVPTITAAAAGDYVGPRLAPACLGFITLFFGIGQALGPAVGGALADRTGSFVAAFALAAGVSLLGAALSLRLPRAGGAGP
;
A
#
# COMPACT_ATOMS: atom_id res chain seq x y z
N LEU A 1 0.44 -19.13 -6.87
CA LEU A 1 0.23 -17.67 -6.88
C LEU A 1 0.79 -17.03 -5.62
N TRP A 2 0.26 -17.35 -4.43
CA TRP A 2 0.72 -16.73 -3.17
C TRP A 2 2.19 -16.98 -2.82
N ALA A 3 2.76 -18.15 -3.14
CA ALA A 3 4.21 -18.37 -2.98
C ALA A 3 5.06 -17.39 -3.81
N LEU A 4 4.62 -17.05 -5.03
CA LEU A 4 5.27 -16.03 -5.87
C LEU A 4 5.16 -14.64 -5.25
N VAL A 5 3.96 -14.26 -4.80
CA VAL A 5 3.73 -12.98 -4.11
C VAL A 5 4.63 -12.86 -2.88
N GLY A 6 4.74 -13.92 -2.08
CA GLY A 6 5.62 -13.99 -0.92
C GLY A 6 7.09 -13.82 -1.29
N ALA A 7 7.57 -14.56 -2.30
CA ALA A 7 8.96 -14.46 -2.77
C ALA A 7 9.32 -13.04 -3.26
N LEU A 8 8.42 -12.41 -4.03
CA LEU A 8 8.59 -11.02 -4.48
C LEU A 8 8.55 -10.02 -3.31
N SER A 9 7.69 -10.29 -2.32
CA SER A 9 7.49 -9.44 -1.14
C SER A 9 8.69 -9.37 -0.23
N THR A 10 9.53 -10.41 -0.18
CA THR A 10 10.74 -10.45 0.66
C THR A 10 11.67 -9.26 0.40
N PHE A 11 11.79 -8.82 -0.86
CA PHE A 11 12.67 -7.72 -1.25
C PHE A 11 11.96 -6.36 -1.29
N CYS A 12 10.64 -6.34 -1.08
CA CYS A 12 9.81 -5.15 -1.17
C CYS A 12 10.25 -4.07 -0.18
N GLY A 13 10.49 -4.44 1.08
CA GLY A 13 10.89 -3.50 2.13
C GLY A 13 12.22 -2.81 1.81
N LEU A 14 13.23 -3.55 1.37
CA LEU A 14 14.53 -2.98 1.00
C LEU A 14 14.41 -2.02 -0.20
N LEU A 15 13.67 -2.43 -1.24
CA LEU A 15 13.44 -1.63 -2.44
C LEU A 15 12.76 -0.30 -2.10
N TRP A 16 11.61 -0.36 -1.42
CA TRP A 16 10.79 0.82 -1.14
C TRP A 16 11.32 1.68 -0.01
N GLY A 17 11.99 1.08 0.98
CA GLY A 17 12.79 1.81 1.96
C GLY A 17 13.83 2.69 1.28
N GLY A 18 14.67 2.09 0.44
CA GLY A 18 15.71 2.82 -0.29
C GLY A 18 15.18 3.83 -1.31
N ILE A 19 14.04 3.57 -1.98
CA ILE A 19 13.36 4.59 -2.80
C ILE A 19 12.93 5.77 -1.93
N SER A 20 12.32 5.49 -0.77
CA SER A 20 11.80 6.53 0.13
C SER A 20 12.87 7.39 0.78
N ASP A 21 14.05 6.83 1.05
CA ASP A 21 15.20 7.59 1.52
C ASP A 21 15.68 8.59 0.46
N ARG A 22 15.57 8.26 -0.83
CA ARG A 22 16.05 9.12 -1.94
C ARG A 22 15.06 10.20 -2.35
N ILE A 23 13.78 9.87 -2.48
CA ILE A 23 12.76 10.80 -3.00
C ILE A 23 11.88 11.43 -1.91
N GLY A 24 12.08 11.01 -0.66
CA GLY A 24 11.31 11.45 0.51
C GLY A 24 10.08 10.57 0.77
N ARG A 25 9.69 10.51 2.05
CA ARG A 25 8.59 9.67 2.56
C ARG A 25 7.28 9.90 1.80
N ALA A 26 6.82 11.16 1.74
CA ALA A 26 5.57 11.55 1.10
C ALA A 26 5.46 11.08 -0.37
N ARG A 27 6.50 11.34 -1.18
CA ARG A 27 6.52 10.99 -2.60
C ARG A 27 6.64 9.48 -2.80
N ALA A 28 7.41 8.79 -1.98
CA ALA A 28 7.54 7.34 -2.07
C ALA A 28 6.27 6.61 -1.64
N THR A 29 5.58 7.05 -0.59
CA THR A 29 4.27 6.51 -0.22
C THR A 29 3.25 6.75 -1.34
N ALA A 30 3.25 7.93 -1.96
CA ALA A 30 2.39 8.23 -3.11
C ALA A 30 2.68 7.34 -4.32
N LEU A 31 3.96 7.11 -4.61
CA LEU A 31 4.39 6.22 -5.69
C LEU A 31 3.98 4.77 -5.40
N ALA A 32 4.19 4.28 -4.18
CA ALA A 32 3.77 2.95 -3.73
C ALA A 32 2.27 2.73 -3.92
N TYR A 33 1.45 3.66 -3.45
CA TYR A 33 0.00 3.61 -3.63
C TYR A 33 -0.41 3.67 -5.11
N THR A 34 0.29 4.44 -5.94
CA THR A 34 0.06 4.47 -7.39
C THR A 34 0.36 3.11 -8.03
N VAL A 35 1.46 2.45 -7.64
CA VAL A 35 1.82 1.12 -8.15
C VAL A 35 0.82 0.05 -7.66
N LEU A 36 0.34 0.13 -6.42
CA LEU A 36 -0.74 -0.72 -5.93
C LEU A 36 -2.05 -0.49 -6.70
N ALA A 37 -2.41 0.77 -6.96
CA ALA A 37 -3.57 1.10 -7.77
C ALA A 37 -3.47 0.50 -9.18
N PHE A 38 -2.28 0.57 -9.79
CA PHE A 38 -2.01 -0.08 -11.07
C PHE A 38 -2.14 -1.61 -10.97
N ALA A 39 -1.57 -2.23 -9.93
CA ALA A 39 -1.70 -3.68 -9.71
C ALA A 39 -3.17 -4.10 -9.64
N TYR A 40 -4.00 -3.40 -8.88
CA TYR A 40 -5.43 -3.72 -8.76
C TYR A 40 -6.20 -3.40 -10.04
N GLY A 41 -5.88 -2.27 -10.69
CA GLY A 41 -6.49 -1.82 -11.95
C GLY A 41 -6.24 -2.80 -13.10
N VAL A 42 -5.07 -3.43 -13.17
CA VAL A 42 -4.76 -4.47 -14.17
C VAL A 42 -5.78 -5.63 -14.11
N TYR A 43 -6.09 -6.14 -12.91
CA TYR A 43 -7.08 -7.20 -12.77
C TYR A 43 -8.50 -6.70 -13.00
N ALA A 44 -8.81 -5.47 -12.60
CA ALA A 44 -10.11 -4.87 -12.85
C ALA A 44 -10.41 -4.69 -14.36
N LEU A 45 -9.39 -4.38 -15.17
CA LEU A 45 -9.51 -4.22 -16.63
C LEU A 45 -9.36 -5.53 -17.39
N SER A 46 -8.61 -6.50 -16.84
CA SER A 46 -8.35 -7.79 -17.45
C SER A 46 -8.53 -8.90 -16.41
N SER A 47 -9.77 -9.32 -16.22
CA SER A 47 -10.18 -10.27 -15.17
C SER A 47 -9.85 -11.74 -15.49
N GLY A 48 -9.01 -11.99 -16.49
CA GLY A 48 -8.53 -13.32 -16.87
C GLY A 48 -7.34 -13.79 -16.04
N ARG A 49 -6.90 -15.03 -16.31
CA ARG A 49 -5.77 -15.65 -15.60
C ARG A 49 -4.49 -14.84 -15.76
N SER A 50 -4.19 -14.35 -16.96
CA SER A 50 -3.01 -13.52 -17.24
C SER A 50 -3.03 -12.19 -16.46
N GLY A 51 -4.15 -11.48 -16.45
CA GLY A 51 -4.30 -10.24 -15.70
C GLY A 51 -4.17 -10.45 -14.18
N LEU A 52 -4.66 -11.58 -13.66
CA LEU A 52 -4.46 -11.96 -12.25
C LEU A 52 -2.98 -12.19 -11.92
N TYR A 53 -2.23 -12.91 -12.75
CA TYR A 53 -0.79 -13.11 -12.53
C TYR A 53 0.01 -11.82 -12.62
N LEU A 54 -0.29 -10.97 -13.61
CA LEU A 54 0.37 -9.66 -13.75
C LEU A 54 0.08 -8.77 -12.54
N SER A 55 -1.18 -8.66 -12.14
CA SER A 55 -1.61 -7.97 -10.93
C SER A 55 -0.86 -8.49 -9.69
N ALA A 56 -0.77 -9.82 -9.52
CA ALA A 56 -0.08 -10.43 -8.39
C ALA A 56 1.44 -10.18 -8.39
N VAL A 57 2.10 -10.12 -9.55
CA VAL A 57 3.53 -9.79 -9.64
C VAL A 57 3.78 -8.34 -9.21
N VAL A 58 3.02 -7.40 -9.77
CA VAL A 58 3.14 -5.97 -9.42
C VAL A 58 2.78 -5.73 -7.96
N PHE A 59 1.73 -6.40 -7.48
CA PHE A 59 1.35 -6.38 -6.07
C PHE A 59 2.48 -6.95 -5.21
N GLY A 60 3.04 -8.11 -5.53
CA GLY A 60 4.09 -8.75 -4.74
C GLY A 60 5.34 -7.90 -4.54
N VAL A 61 5.78 -7.16 -5.57
CA VAL A 61 6.92 -6.23 -5.42
C VAL A 61 6.60 -4.95 -4.64
N THR A 62 5.32 -4.71 -4.33
CA THR A 62 4.82 -3.46 -3.71
C THR A 62 4.04 -3.70 -2.40
N ALA A 63 3.69 -4.94 -2.07
CA ALA A 63 2.73 -5.26 -1.01
C ALA A 63 3.11 -4.69 0.36
N TRP A 64 4.41 -4.66 0.68
CA TRP A 64 4.93 -4.20 1.97
C TRP A 64 5.56 -2.81 1.91
N SER A 65 5.45 -2.11 0.79
CA SER A 65 6.01 -0.77 0.59
C SER A 65 5.48 0.23 1.62
N VAL A 66 4.16 0.33 1.77
CA VAL A 66 3.53 1.31 2.65
C VAL A 66 3.92 1.09 4.12
N PRO A 67 3.77 -0.11 4.74
CA PRO A 67 4.27 -0.38 6.09
C PRO A 67 5.73 0.02 6.29
N THR A 68 6.60 -0.36 5.36
CA THR A 68 8.04 -0.05 5.46
C THR A 68 8.29 1.46 5.44
N ILE A 69 7.68 2.19 4.51
CA ILE A 69 7.86 3.64 4.41
C ILE A 69 7.25 4.33 5.63
N THR A 70 6.08 3.89 6.11
CA THR A 70 5.44 4.48 7.30
C THR A 70 6.21 4.22 8.59
N ALA A 71 6.86 3.06 8.72
CA ALA A 71 7.73 2.77 9.86
C ALA A 71 8.95 3.71 9.89
N ALA A 72 9.57 3.94 8.73
CA ALA A 72 10.67 4.90 8.62
C ALA A 72 10.18 6.35 8.88
N ALA A 73 9.03 6.72 8.31
CA ALA A 73 8.44 8.04 8.48
C ALA A 73 8.03 8.33 9.94
N ALA A 74 7.56 7.33 10.69
CA ALA A 74 7.28 7.47 12.11
C ALA A 74 8.53 7.89 12.90
N GLY A 75 9.68 7.28 12.61
CA GLY A 75 10.98 7.69 13.16
C GLY A 75 11.33 9.14 12.82
N ASP A 76 11.16 9.52 11.55
CA ASP A 76 11.53 10.85 11.06
C ASP A 76 10.62 11.98 11.57
N TYR A 77 9.32 11.71 11.79
CA TYR A 77 8.35 12.73 12.19
C TYR A 77 8.23 12.94 13.70
N VAL A 78 8.29 11.87 14.50
CA VAL A 78 8.07 11.96 15.96
C VAL A 78 9.30 11.59 16.79
N GLY A 79 10.41 11.27 16.13
CA GLY A 79 11.65 10.85 16.78
C GLY A 79 11.61 9.41 17.31
N PRO A 80 12.77 8.83 17.65
CA PRO A 80 12.90 7.41 17.96
C PRO A 80 12.14 6.98 19.22
N ARG A 81 11.94 7.89 20.18
CA ARG A 81 11.22 7.59 21.43
C ARG A 81 9.72 7.37 21.22
N LEU A 82 9.10 8.12 20.31
CA LEU A 82 7.66 8.04 20.03
C LEU A 82 7.34 7.20 18.78
N ALA A 83 8.34 6.85 17.98
CA ALA A 83 8.17 6.07 16.76
C ALA A 83 7.38 4.76 16.95
N PRO A 84 7.60 3.94 18.01
CA PRO A 84 6.81 2.73 18.23
C PRO A 84 5.33 3.02 18.50
N ALA A 85 5.02 4.07 19.25
CA ALA A 85 3.65 4.49 19.54
C ALA A 85 2.95 5.01 18.27
N CYS A 86 3.65 5.80 17.46
CA CYS A 86 3.16 6.28 16.17
C CYS A 86 2.90 5.11 15.20
N LEU A 87 3.84 4.17 15.09
CA LEU A 87 3.67 2.98 14.25
C LEU A 87 2.52 2.09 14.74
N GLY A 88 2.34 1.94 16.06
CA GLY A 88 1.20 1.23 16.64
C GLY A 88 -0.14 1.89 16.25
N PHE A 89 -0.21 3.22 16.31
CA PHE A 89 -1.38 3.98 15.88
C PHE A 89 -1.67 3.81 14.37
N ILE A 90 -0.65 3.85 13.52
CA ILE A 90 -0.78 3.57 12.08
C ILE A 90 -1.30 2.13 11.85
N THR A 91 -0.74 1.17 12.58
CA THR A 91 -1.08 -0.26 12.46
C THR A 91 -2.53 -0.54 12.86
N LEU A 92 -3.08 0.20 13.82
CA LEU A 92 -4.51 0.11 14.16
C LEU A 92 -5.41 0.35 12.94
N PHE A 93 -5.15 1.39 12.15
CA PHE A 93 -5.93 1.67 10.93
C PHE A 93 -5.72 0.59 9.86
N PHE A 94 -4.51 0.03 9.76
CA PHE A 94 -4.26 -1.13 8.91
C PHE A 94 -5.14 -2.32 9.33
N GLY A 95 -5.22 -2.60 10.64
CA GLY A 95 -6.06 -3.65 11.19
C GLY A 95 -7.54 -3.44 10.88
N ILE A 96 -8.06 -2.21 11.03
CA ILE A 96 -9.43 -1.86 10.64
C ILE A 96 -9.66 -2.14 9.14
N GLY A 97 -8.73 -1.72 8.28
CA GLY A 97 -8.79 -2.00 6.85
C GLY A 97 -8.77 -3.49 6.53
N GLN A 98 -7.92 -4.28 7.19
CA GLN A 98 -7.84 -5.74 7.01
C GLN A 98 -9.09 -6.46 7.51
N ALA A 99 -9.76 -5.95 8.56
CA ALA A 99 -11.02 -6.51 9.04
C ALA A 99 -12.19 -6.21 8.08
N LEU A 100 -12.27 -4.99 7.57
CA LEU A 100 -13.36 -4.56 6.68
C LEU A 100 -13.18 -5.07 5.24
N GLY A 101 -11.93 -5.20 4.77
CA GLY A 101 -11.60 -5.54 3.38
C GLY A 101 -12.29 -6.80 2.86
N PRO A 102 -12.18 -7.97 3.53
CA PRO A 102 -12.85 -9.20 3.10
C PRO A 102 -14.37 -9.08 3.09
N ALA A 103 -14.97 -8.41 4.09
CA ALA A 103 -16.42 -8.24 4.17
C ALA A 103 -16.97 -7.39 3.02
N VAL A 104 -16.33 -6.26 2.73
CA VAL A 104 -16.72 -5.37 1.62
C VAL A 104 -16.42 -6.03 0.27
N GLY A 105 -15.24 -6.63 0.11
CA GLY A 105 -14.83 -7.29 -1.12
C GLY A 105 -15.68 -8.51 -1.47
N GLY A 106 -16.03 -9.31 -0.46
CA GLY A 106 -16.94 -10.45 -0.59
C GLY A 106 -18.35 -9.99 -0.95
N ALA A 107 -18.90 -9.01 -0.24
CA ALA A 107 -20.24 -8.48 -0.54
C ALA A 107 -20.35 -7.88 -1.96
N LEU A 108 -19.28 -7.26 -2.46
CA LEU A 108 -19.23 -6.81 -3.86
C LEU A 108 -19.22 -8.01 -4.80
N ALA A 109 -18.36 -9.00 -4.55
CA ALA A 109 -18.25 -10.20 -5.38
C ALA A 109 -19.57 -10.99 -5.45
N ASP A 110 -20.29 -11.13 -4.33
CA ASP A 110 -21.58 -11.81 -4.26
C ASP A 110 -22.64 -11.11 -5.12
N ARG A 111 -22.62 -9.77 -5.19
CA ARG A 111 -23.57 -8.98 -5.98
C ARG A 111 -23.21 -8.90 -7.47
N THR A 112 -21.92 -8.84 -7.80
CA THR A 112 -21.45 -8.67 -9.18
C THR A 112 -21.02 -9.97 -9.85
N GLY A 113 -21.01 -11.09 -9.13
CA GLY A 113 -20.57 -12.40 -9.61
C GLY A 113 -19.07 -12.52 -9.89
N SER A 114 -18.26 -11.52 -9.50
CA SER A 114 -16.81 -11.49 -9.71
C SER A 114 -16.12 -10.45 -8.82
N PHE A 115 -14.80 -10.59 -8.63
CA PHE A 115 -13.99 -9.65 -7.83
C PHE A 115 -13.62 -8.34 -8.54
N VAL A 116 -14.04 -8.13 -9.79
CA VAL A 116 -13.66 -6.93 -10.57
C VAL A 116 -14.03 -5.64 -9.84
N ALA A 117 -15.24 -5.57 -9.27
CA ALA A 117 -15.70 -4.40 -8.53
C ALA A 117 -14.86 -4.16 -7.25
N ALA A 118 -14.46 -5.23 -6.55
CA ALA A 118 -13.62 -5.13 -5.36
C ALA A 118 -12.21 -4.62 -5.70
N PHE A 119 -11.62 -5.09 -6.81
CA PHE A 119 -10.31 -4.62 -7.28
C PHE A 119 -10.38 -3.19 -7.83
N ALA A 120 -11.46 -2.81 -8.51
CA ALA A 120 -11.68 -1.43 -8.94
C ALA A 120 -11.80 -0.48 -7.74
N LEU A 121 -12.53 -0.88 -6.69
CA LEU A 121 -12.60 -0.14 -5.43
C LEU A 121 -11.22 0.00 -4.78
N ALA A 122 -10.46 -1.10 -4.69
CA ALA A 122 -9.10 -1.09 -4.15
C ALA A 122 -8.16 -0.16 -4.94
N ALA A 123 -8.28 -0.14 -6.27
CA ALA A 123 -7.55 0.79 -7.13
C ALA A 123 -7.92 2.25 -6.80
N GLY A 124 -9.21 2.57 -6.70
CA GLY A 124 -9.69 3.91 -6.36
C GLY A 124 -9.23 4.38 -4.97
N VAL A 125 -9.34 3.52 -3.95
CA VAL A 125 -8.87 3.82 -2.59
C VAL A 125 -7.35 4.01 -2.56
N SER A 126 -6.61 3.24 -3.35
CA SER A 126 -5.15 3.39 -3.46
C SER A 126 -4.77 4.71 -4.14
N LEU A 127 -5.46 5.14 -5.20
CA LEU A 127 -5.25 6.46 -5.80
C LEU A 127 -5.56 7.60 -4.83
N LEU A 128 -6.61 7.46 -4.01
CA LEU A 128 -6.90 8.41 -2.94
C LEU A 128 -5.76 8.44 -1.92
N GLY A 129 -5.25 7.29 -1.51
CA GLY A 129 -4.07 7.17 -0.64
C GLY A 129 -2.84 7.84 -1.25
N ALA A 130 -2.62 7.71 -2.56
CA ALA A 130 -1.54 8.39 -3.26
C ALA A 130 -1.69 9.92 -3.22
N ALA A 131 -2.89 10.43 -3.51
CA ALA A 131 -3.17 11.86 -3.48
C ALA A 131 -3.04 12.45 -2.07
N LEU A 132 -3.49 11.74 -1.04
CA LEU A 132 -3.35 12.17 0.36
C LEU A 132 -1.90 12.11 0.84
N SER A 133 -1.12 11.13 0.39
CA SER A 133 0.31 11.01 0.74
C SER A 133 1.13 12.20 0.28
N LEU A 134 0.76 12.82 -0.85
CA LEU A 134 1.42 14.04 -1.34
C LEU A 134 1.21 15.26 -0.43
N ARG A 135 0.23 15.21 0.49
CA ARG A 135 -0.03 16.25 1.49
C ARG A 135 0.75 16.04 2.79
N LEU A 136 1.52 14.97 2.91
CA LEU A 136 2.34 14.73 4.09
C LEU A 136 3.40 15.84 4.25
N PRO A 137 3.60 16.36 5.47
CA PRO A 137 4.63 17.35 5.74
C PRO A 137 6.02 16.82 5.38
N ARG A 138 6.96 17.69 5.04
CA ARG A 138 8.36 17.26 4.91
C ARG A 138 8.89 16.89 6.29
N ALA A 139 9.46 15.70 6.43
CA ALA A 139 10.19 15.35 7.63
C ALA A 139 11.38 16.30 7.76
N GLY A 140 11.46 17.07 8.85
CA GLY A 140 12.47 18.11 9.06
C GLY A 140 11.96 19.55 9.21
N GLY A 141 10.65 19.78 9.37
CA GLY A 141 10.07 21.10 9.67
C GLY A 141 9.93 21.43 11.16
N ALA A 142 10.37 20.56 12.07
CA ALA A 142 10.52 20.89 13.48
C ALA A 142 11.88 21.57 13.66
N GLY A 143 11.90 22.90 13.57
CA GLY A 143 13.03 23.73 14.01
C GLY A 143 13.30 23.57 15.51
N PRO A 144 14.46 24.09 15.97
CA PRO A 144 15.10 23.77 17.26
C PRO A 144 14.22 24.03 18.49
#